data_AF-A0A653LGA0-F1
#
_entry.id   AF-A0A653LGA0-F1
#
_cell.length_a   1.000
_cell.length_b   1.000
_cell.length_c   1.000
_cell.angle_alpha   90.00
_cell.angle_beta   90.00
_cell.angle_gamma   90.00
#
_symmetry.space_group_name_H-M   'P 1'
#
loop_
_entity.id
_entity.type
_entity.pdbx_description
1 polymer ?
#
loop_
_entity_poly.entity_id
_entity_poly.type
_entity_poly.pdbx_seq_one_letter_code
_entity_poly.pdbx_strand_id
1 'polypeptide(L)'
;MTDVTTTTPHADPDAAAGDFEGGWFRIDDDVEHLDYLVWRPATDTDAAAAAPGPAAVIVGGEPREHIGSTLPLAQLPELDAARQRTVRKLWSSLINLVVGAIVITVLELSGLPWRTDLGRQLLIGLGTILPTTSLCTAIWWRITRDPSGAVVRKMGGHRTRQQYDQQRAVLDR
;
A
#
# COMPACT_ATOMS: atom_id res chain seq x y z
N MET A 1 53.23 24.47 -1.31
CA MET A 1 52.74 24.45 0.08
C MET A 1 51.32 24.96 0.00
N THR A 2 50.36 24.06 -0.16
CA THR A 2 48.96 24.37 -0.46
C THR A 2 48.16 24.01 0.77
N ASP A 3 47.61 25.02 1.41
CA ASP A 3 46.77 24.90 2.60
C ASP A 3 45.43 24.28 2.19
N VAL A 4 45.21 23.02 2.56
CA VAL A 4 43.94 22.33 2.36
C VAL A 4 43.12 22.52 3.62
N THR A 5 42.27 23.54 3.62
CA THR A 5 41.24 23.74 4.62
C THR A 5 40.34 22.51 4.62
N THR A 6 40.56 21.62 5.60
CA THR A 6 39.72 20.44 5.80
C THR A 6 38.43 20.92 6.45
N THR A 7 37.41 21.17 5.63
CA THR A 7 36.06 21.45 6.12
C THR A 7 35.50 20.14 6.68
N THR A 8 35.55 20.00 8.01
CA THR A 8 34.83 18.95 8.73
C THR A 8 33.36 19.04 8.31
N PRO A 9 32.72 17.95 7.82
CA PRO A 9 31.30 18.00 7.50
C PRO A 9 30.56 18.35 8.78
N HIS A 10 29.85 19.47 8.77
CA HIS A 10 28.94 19.85 9.83
C HIS A 10 27.90 18.74 9.92
N ALA A 11 27.98 17.92 10.97
CA ALA A 11 26.94 16.96 11.28
C ALA A 11 25.70 17.78 11.62
N ASP A 12 24.78 17.85 10.65
CA ASP A 12 23.48 18.48 10.78
C ASP A 12 22.75 17.85 11.98
N PRO A 13 22.46 18.61 13.04
CA PRO A 13 21.78 18.07 14.23
C PRO A 13 20.34 17.61 13.95
N ASP A 14 19.78 17.89 12.77
CA ASP A 14 18.46 17.42 12.32
C ASP A 14 18.48 16.06 11.60
N ALA A 15 19.65 15.46 11.37
CA ALA A 15 19.76 14.13 10.73
C ALA A 15 19.13 12.98 11.56
N ALA A 16 18.62 13.26 12.76
CA ALA A 16 17.89 12.30 13.60
C ALA A 16 16.36 12.27 13.36
N ALA A 17 15.81 13.16 12.52
CA ALA A 17 14.41 13.12 12.06
C ALA A 17 14.37 12.76 10.56
N GLY A 18 14.80 11.54 10.23
CA GLY A 18 14.96 11.11 8.85
C GLY A 18 13.68 11.20 8.02
N ASP A 19 13.81 11.66 6.78
CA ASP A 19 12.77 11.61 5.78
C ASP A 19 12.27 10.17 5.58
N PHE A 20 10.96 9.97 5.66
CA PHE A 20 10.28 8.69 5.50
C PHE A 20 9.71 8.55 4.08
N GLU A 21 9.85 7.38 3.47
CA GLU A 21 9.34 7.11 2.12
C GLU A 21 8.06 6.27 2.16
N GLY A 22 6.97 6.89 1.75
CA GLY A 22 5.64 6.37 1.64
C GLY A 22 4.94 6.17 2.98
N GLY A 23 3.62 6.02 2.93
CA GLY A 23 2.80 5.95 4.13
C GLY A 23 1.32 6.06 3.85
N TRP A 24 0.54 6.08 4.93
CA TRP A 24 -0.91 6.20 4.90
C TRP A 24 -1.34 7.57 5.42
N PHE A 25 -1.98 8.34 4.55
CA PHE A 25 -2.38 9.72 4.81
C PHE A 25 -3.89 9.84 4.74
N ARG A 26 -4.45 10.77 5.51
CA ARG A 26 -5.86 11.09 5.44
C ARG A 26 -6.07 12.23 4.44
N ILE A 27 -6.80 11.95 3.36
CA ILE A 27 -7.09 12.87 2.26
C ILE A 27 -8.58 12.76 1.99
N ASP A 28 -9.31 13.88 2.00
CA ASP A 28 -10.75 13.94 1.73
C ASP A 28 -11.58 12.89 2.53
N ASP A 29 -11.30 12.78 3.83
CA ASP A 29 -11.89 11.80 4.77
C ASP A 29 -11.58 10.31 4.53
N ASP A 30 -10.79 10.00 3.51
CA ASP A 30 -10.31 8.64 3.22
C ASP A 30 -8.84 8.46 3.60
N VAL A 31 -8.46 7.21 3.89
CA VAL A 31 -7.06 6.84 4.12
C VAL A 31 -6.45 6.27 2.86
N GLU A 32 -5.51 7.03 2.30
CA GLU A 32 -4.81 6.70 1.08
C GLU A 32 -3.38 6.24 1.36
N HIS A 33 -2.93 5.26 0.58
CA HIS A 33 -1.55 4.77 0.64
C HIS A 33 -0.76 5.42 -0.49
N LEU A 34 0.20 6.27 -0.14
CA LEU A 34 1.06 6.96 -1.08
C LEU A 34 2.44 6.31 -1.02
N ASP A 35 2.80 5.55 -2.05
CA ASP A 35 3.97 4.64 -2.05
C ASP A 35 5.32 5.34 -2.21
N TYR A 36 5.33 6.48 -2.89
CA TYR A 36 6.54 7.18 -3.36
C TYR A 36 6.68 8.58 -2.77
N LEU A 37 5.89 8.89 -1.76
CA LEU A 37 5.85 10.19 -1.12
C LEU A 37 6.93 10.28 -0.05
N VAL A 38 7.74 11.34 -0.04
CA VAL A 38 8.74 11.55 1.02
C VAL A 38 8.22 12.56 2.02
N TRP A 39 8.26 12.22 3.30
CA TRP A 39 7.65 13.02 4.35
C TRP A 39 8.43 13.02 5.66
N ARG A 40 8.28 14.07 6.46
CA ARG A 40 8.77 14.16 7.84
C ARG A 40 7.63 14.48 8.81
N PRO A 41 7.72 14.10 10.09
CA PRO A 41 6.73 14.49 11.08
C PRO A 41 6.63 16.03 11.15
N ALA A 42 5.41 16.55 11.21
CA ALA A 42 5.16 17.97 11.39
C ALA A 42 5.64 18.42 12.79
N THR A 43 6.27 19.58 12.85
CA THR A 43 6.62 20.24 14.12
C THR A 43 5.48 21.14 14.61
N ASP A 44 5.51 21.60 15.85
CA ASP A 44 4.50 22.54 16.40
C ASP A 44 4.36 23.82 15.54
N THR A 45 5.45 24.24 14.90
CA THR A 45 5.49 25.35 13.94
C THR A 45 4.80 25.04 12.61
N ASP A 46 4.82 23.79 12.17
CA ASP A 46 4.18 23.31 10.94
C ASP A 46 2.69 22.97 11.17
N ALA A 47 2.33 22.58 12.40
CA ALA A 47 1.02 22.05 12.79
C ALA A 47 -0.08 23.11 12.90
N ALA A 48 0.27 24.41 12.93
CA ALA A 48 -0.69 25.50 13.03
C ALA A 48 -1.72 25.56 11.87
N ALA A 49 -1.46 24.85 10.77
CA ALA A 49 -2.30 24.81 9.57
C ALA A 49 -3.11 23.50 9.39
N ALA A 50 -2.92 22.48 10.22
CA ALA A 50 -3.49 21.14 10.02
C ALA A 50 -4.56 20.77 11.07
N ALA A 51 -5.44 19.82 10.70
CA ALA A 51 -6.46 19.27 11.59
C ALA A 51 -5.85 18.67 12.89
N PRO A 52 -6.59 18.61 14.01
CA PRO A 52 -6.05 18.09 15.28
C PRO A 52 -5.61 16.62 15.14
N GLY A 53 -4.32 16.37 15.31
CA GLY A 53 -3.72 15.03 15.28
C GLY A 53 -2.30 15.00 14.69
N PRO A 54 -1.65 13.82 14.66
CA PRO A 54 -0.34 13.65 14.05
C PRO A 54 -0.38 14.00 12.56
N ALA A 55 0.52 14.87 12.11
CA ALA A 55 0.61 15.30 10.73
C ALA A 55 2.03 15.12 10.18
N ALA A 56 2.13 15.11 8.86
CA ALA A 56 3.37 14.97 8.13
C ALA A 56 3.52 16.10 7.11
N VAL A 57 4.71 16.69 7.05
CA VAL A 57 5.08 17.64 6.00
C VAL A 57 5.68 16.84 4.86
N ILE A 58 5.12 17.03 3.67
CA ILE A 58 5.57 16.35 2.47
C ILE A 58 6.74 17.13 1.87
N VAL A 59 7.90 16.49 1.77
CA VAL A 59 9.15 17.12 1.33
C VAL A 59 9.52 16.74 -0.11
N GLY A 60 8.92 15.69 -0.66
CA GLY A 60 9.22 15.26 -2.02
C GLY A 60 8.42 14.04 -2.47
N GLY A 61 8.78 13.51 -3.64
CA GLY A 61 8.20 12.28 -4.17
C GLY A 61 7.00 12.47 -5.09
N GLU A 62 6.24 11.40 -5.30
CA GLU A 62 5.02 11.39 -6.11
C GLU A 62 3.80 10.99 -5.27
N PRO A 63 2.64 11.65 -5.45
CA PRO A 63 2.37 12.75 -6.40
C PRO A 63 2.97 14.11 -5.97
N ARG A 64 3.41 14.92 -6.96
CA ARG A 64 4.11 16.20 -6.72
C ARG A 64 3.24 17.32 -6.16
N GLU A 65 1.93 17.21 -6.34
CA GLU A 65 0.97 18.24 -5.90
C GLU A 65 0.89 18.38 -4.37
N HIS A 66 1.33 17.37 -3.63
CA HIS A 66 1.40 17.42 -2.17
C HIS A 66 2.74 17.96 -1.65
N ILE A 67 3.75 18.20 -2.49
CA ILE A 67 5.04 18.70 -2.00
C ILE A 67 4.86 20.08 -1.36
N GLY A 68 5.34 20.23 -0.13
CA GLY A 68 5.17 21.44 0.69
C GLY A 68 3.83 21.52 1.42
N SER A 69 2.93 20.54 1.25
CA SER A 69 1.71 20.46 2.02
C SER A 69 1.93 19.69 3.34
N THR A 70 1.08 20.00 4.31
CA THR A 70 0.97 19.24 5.56
C THR A 70 -0.24 18.32 5.46
N LEU A 71 -0.02 17.01 5.42
CA LEU A 71 -1.08 16.01 5.36
C LEU A 71 -1.27 15.34 6.72
N PRO A 72 -2.52 15.09 7.16
CA PRO A 72 -2.77 14.32 8.37
C PRO A 72 -2.35 12.86 8.15
N LEU A 73 -1.67 12.28 9.15
CA LEU A 73 -1.35 10.85 9.14
C LEU A 73 -2.59 10.04 9.53
N ALA A 74 -2.72 8.83 8.98
CA ALA A 74 -3.72 7.88 9.45
C ALA A 74 -3.51 7.56 10.94
N GLN A 75 -4.58 7.57 11.74
CA GLN A 75 -4.49 7.18 13.15
C GLN A 75 -4.20 5.67 13.29
N LEU A 76 -3.65 5.21 14.41
CA LEU A 76 -3.29 3.80 14.64
C LEU A 76 -4.36 2.76 14.20
N PRO A 77 -5.63 2.86 14.62
CA PRO A 77 -6.66 1.89 14.17
C PRO A 77 -6.97 1.99 12.68
N GLU A 78 -6.84 3.18 12.10
CA GLU A 78 -7.05 3.42 10.67
C GLU A 78 -5.87 2.89 9.84
N LEU A 79 -4.65 3.03 10.34
CA LEU A 79 -3.41 2.53 9.75
C LEU A 79 -3.43 1.00 9.62
N ASP A 80 -3.86 0.30 10.67
CA ASP A 80 -4.01 -1.17 10.64
C ASP A 80 -5.02 -1.62 9.59
N ALA A 81 -6.18 -0.97 9.56
CA ALA A 81 -7.23 -1.26 8.59
C ALA A 81 -6.81 -0.91 7.16
N ALA A 82 -6.09 0.21 6.96
CA ALA A 82 -5.62 0.67 5.67
C ALA A 82 -4.53 -0.25 5.12
N ARG A 83 -3.56 -0.66 5.94
CA ARG A 83 -2.56 -1.67 5.57
C ARG A 83 -3.22 -2.97 5.13
N GLN A 84 -4.22 -3.46 5.86
CA GLN A 84 -4.96 -4.66 5.49
C GLN A 84 -5.64 -4.51 4.13
N ARG A 85 -6.25 -3.35 3.85
CA ARG A 85 -6.86 -3.04 2.54
C ARG A 85 -5.83 -2.97 1.42
N THR A 86 -4.68 -2.31 1.65
CA THR A 86 -3.57 -2.24 0.69
C THR A 86 -3.10 -3.64 0.29
N VAL A 87 -2.76 -4.49 1.27
CA VAL A 87 -2.30 -5.86 0.99
C VAL A 87 -3.38 -6.67 0.28
N ARG A 88 -4.65 -6.50 0.67
CA ARG A 88 -5.76 -7.18 -0.01
C ARG A 88 -5.83 -6.79 -1.49
N LYS A 89 -5.79 -5.49 -1.80
CA LYS A 89 -5.84 -4.97 -3.17
C LYS A 89 -4.64 -5.43 -3.99
N LEU A 90 -3.43 -5.34 -3.42
CA LEU A 90 -2.17 -5.74 -4.06
C LEU A 90 -2.23 -7.14 -4.67
N TRP A 91 -2.75 -8.12 -3.91
CA TRP A 91 -2.78 -9.51 -4.35
C TRP A 91 -4.05 -9.90 -5.10
N SER A 92 -5.15 -9.14 -4.97
CA SER A 92 -6.43 -9.50 -5.60
C SER A 92 -6.32 -9.61 -7.13
N SER A 93 -5.63 -8.66 -7.77
CA SER A 93 -5.43 -8.68 -9.22
C SER A 93 -4.62 -9.89 -9.68
N LEU A 94 -3.53 -10.20 -8.96
CA LEU A 94 -2.69 -11.37 -9.28
C LEU A 94 -3.44 -12.69 -9.07
N ILE A 95 -4.20 -12.81 -7.97
CA ILE A 95 -5.05 -13.99 -7.72
C ILE A 95 -6.04 -14.18 -8.86
N ASN A 96 -6.75 -13.13 -9.26
CA ASN A 96 -7.72 -13.22 -10.35
C ASN A 96 -7.07 -13.59 -11.69
N LEU A 97 -5.88 -13.04 -11.99
CA LEU A 97 -5.13 -13.36 -13.20
C LEU A 97 -4.71 -14.84 -13.22
N VAL A 98 -4.11 -15.32 -12.14
CA VAL A 98 -3.65 -16.72 -12.03
C VAL A 98 -4.83 -17.69 -12.06
N VAL A 99 -5.90 -17.41 -11.32
CA VAL A 99 -7.10 -18.24 -11.30
C VAL A 99 -7.75 -18.27 -12.69
N GLY A 100 -7.88 -17.13 -13.36
CA GLY A 100 -8.41 -17.06 -14.72
C GLY A 100 -7.59 -17.92 -15.70
N ALA A 101 -6.26 -17.82 -15.64
CA ALA A 101 -5.38 -18.65 -16.46
C ALA A 101 -5.55 -20.15 -16.18
N ILE A 102 -5.66 -20.54 -14.90
CA ILE A 102 -5.89 -21.94 -14.50
C ILE A 102 -7.24 -22.44 -15.03
N VAL A 103 -8.32 -21.67 -14.86
CA VAL A 103 -9.65 -22.07 -15.33
C VAL A 103 -9.67 -22.27 -16.85
N ILE A 104 -9.07 -21.33 -17.59
CA ILE A 104 -8.93 -21.46 -19.06
C ILE A 104 -8.14 -22.72 -19.40
N THR A 105 -7.01 -22.96 -18.75
CA THR A 105 -6.18 -24.15 -18.99
C THR A 105 -6.95 -25.45 -18.73
N VAL A 106 -7.71 -25.51 -17.63
CA VAL A 106 -8.54 -26.68 -17.31
C VAL A 106 -9.64 -26.87 -18.35
N LEU A 107 -10.27 -25.80 -18.83
CA LEU A 107 -11.27 -25.87 -19.90
C LEU A 107 -10.67 -26.39 -21.21
N GLU A 108 -9.46 -25.96 -21.59
CA GLU A 108 -8.76 -26.53 -22.76
C GLU A 108 -8.49 -28.02 -22.59
N LEU A 109 -8.01 -28.43 -21.40
CA LEU A 109 -7.66 -29.83 -21.12
C LEU A 109 -8.89 -30.74 -20.96
N SER A 110 -10.06 -30.18 -20.64
CA SER A 110 -11.29 -30.94 -20.44
C SER A 110 -11.82 -31.62 -21.71
N GLY A 111 -11.34 -31.22 -22.89
CA GLY A 111 -11.86 -31.69 -24.17
C GLY A 111 -13.28 -31.19 -24.50
N LEU A 112 -13.86 -30.34 -23.65
CA LEU A 112 -15.14 -29.70 -23.93
C LEU A 112 -15.00 -28.75 -25.12
N PRO A 113 -15.87 -28.81 -26.14
CA PRO A 113 -15.80 -27.92 -27.29
C PRO A 113 -16.36 -26.53 -26.94
N TRP A 114 -15.76 -25.85 -25.97
CA TRP A 114 -16.29 -24.60 -25.40
C TRP A 114 -15.97 -23.36 -26.23
N ARG A 115 -14.98 -23.45 -27.15
CA ARG A 115 -14.60 -22.37 -28.09
C ARG A 115 -15.25 -22.47 -29.48
N THR A 116 -16.32 -23.24 -29.64
CA THR A 116 -16.95 -23.46 -30.96
C THR A 116 -17.60 -22.21 -31.54
N ASP A 117 -18.17 -21.37 -30.68
CA ASP A 117 -18.85 -20.13 -31.06
C ASP A 117 -18.80 -19.15 -29.88
N LEU A 118 -18.91 -17.85 -30.18
CA LEU A 118 -18.78 -16.78 -29.19
C LEU A 118 -19.82 -16.90 -28.06
N GLY A 119 -21.04 -17.32 -28.36
CA GLY A 119 -22.11 -17.47 -27.37
C GLY A 119 -21.77 -18.55 -26.35
N ARG A 120 -21.35 -19.72 -26.82
CA ARG A 120 -20.90 -20.83 -25.97
C ARG A 120 -19.62 -20.50 -25.20
N GLN A 121 -18.69 -19.77 -25.81
CA GLN A 121 -17.47 -19.32 -25.16
C GLN A 121 -17.76 -18.37 -24.00
N LEU A 122 -18.69 -17.41 -24.19
CA LEU A 122 -19.12 -16.51 -23.14
C LEU A 122 -19.88 -17.25 -22.04
N LEU A 123 -20.83 -18.12 -22.39
CA LEU A 123 -21.64 -18.87 -21.41
C LEU A 123 -20.79 -19.79 -20.54
N ILE A 124 -19.95 -20.64 -21.15
CA ILE A 124 -19.13 -21.61 -20.42
C ILE A 124 -17.94 -20.90 -19.75
N GLY A 125 -17.28 -19.99 -20.46
CA GLY A 125 -16.13 -19.24 -19.95
C GLY A 125 -16.51 -18.36 -18.76
N LEU A 126 -17.49 -17.46 -18.91
CA LEU A 126 -17.92 -16.60 -17.79
C LEU A 126 -18.62 -17.41 -16.70
N GLY A 127 -19.41 -18.42 -17.08
CA GLY A 127 -20.12 -19.28 -16.13
C GLY A 127 -19.20 -20.10 -15.23
N THR A 128 -17.94 -20.31 -15.62
CA THR A 128 -16.93 -20.99 -14.81
C THR A 128 -15.95 -20.02 -14.16
N ILE A 129 -15.44 -19.03 -14.90
CA ILE A 129 -14.46 -18.07 -14.38
C ILE A 129 -15.04 -17.26 -13.23
N LEU A 130 -16.24 -16.67 -13.40
CA LEU A 130 -16.82 -15.78 -12.40
C LEU A 130 -17.06 -16.45 -11.03
N PRO A 131 -17.68 -17.64 -10.91
CA PRO A 131 -17.84 -18.27 -9.60
C PRO A 131 -16.49 -18.67 -8.98
N THR A 132 -15.53 -19.15 -9.79
CA THR A 132 -14.21 -19.53 -9.28
C THR A 132 -13.43 -18.32 -8.78
N THR A 133 -13.36 -17.22 -9.53
CA THR A 133 -12.70 -15.98 -9.09
C THR A 133 -13.40 -15.37 -7.88
N SER A 134 -14.74 -15.43 -7.83
CA SER A 134 -15.52 -14.97 -6.67
C SER A 134 -15.20 -15.78 -5.41
N LEU A 135 -15.12 -17.11 -5.52
CA LEU A 135 -14.76 -17.98 -4.41
C LEU A 135 -13.33 -17.71 -3.93
N CYS A 136 -12.36 -17.63 -4.85
CA CYS A 136 -10.97 -17.30 -4.51
C CYS A 136 -10.85 -15.93 -3.84
N THR A 137 -11.59 -14.93 -4.34
CA THR A 137 -11.64 -13.59 -3.72
C THR A 137 -12.24 -13.66 -2.33
N ALA A 138 -13.34 -14.38 -2.13
CA ALA A 138 -13.96 -14.55 -0.81
C ALA A 138 -13.02 -15.24 0.19
N ILE A 139 -12.29 -16.27 -0.24
CA ILE A 139 -11.27 -16.95 0.55
C ILE A 139 -10.14 -15.98 0.91
N TRP A 140 -9.63 -15.22 -0.06
CA TRP A 140 -8.60 -14.21 0.16
C TRP A 140 -9.04 -13.13 1.17
N TRP A 141 -10.27 -12.64 1.05
CA TRP A 141 -10.85 -11.70 1.98
C TRP A 141 -10.98 -12.27 3.39
N ARG A 142 -11.35 -13.54 3.52
CA ARG A 142 -11.47 -14.23 4.81
C ARG A 142 -10.10 -14.40 5.46
N ILE A 143 -9.10 -14.84 4.72
CA ILE A 143 -7.74 -15.07 5.22
C ILE A 143 -7.09 -13.74 5.63
N THR A 144 -7.29 -12.67 4.85
CA THR A 144 -6.76 -11.34 5.22
C THR A 144 -7.51 -10.69 6.39
N ARG A 145 -8.70 -11.16 6.76
CA ARG A 145 -9.46 -10.72 7.95
C ARG A 145 -9.01 -11.35 9.27
N ASP A 146 -8.05 -12.27 9.24
CA ASP A 146 -7.55 -12.92 10.44
C ASP A 146 -7.03 -11.87 11.46
N PRO A 147 -7.56 -11.85 12.72
CA PRO A 147 -7.13 -10.91 13.76
C PRO A 147 -5.65 -11.04 14.13
N SER A 148 -5.01 -12.17 13.83
CA SER A 148 -3.56 -12.32 14.05
C SER A 148 -2.73 -11.40 13.14
N GLY A 149 -3.29 -10.92 12.02
CA GLY A 149 -2.59 -10.13 11.00
C GLY A 149 -1.38 -10.86 10.39
N ALA A 150 -1.20 -12.16 10.64
CA ALA A 150 -0.01 -12.91 10.22
C ALA A 150 0.12 -12.96 8.70
N VAL A 151 -1.00 -13.14 8.00
CA VAL A 151 -1.03 -13.17 6.53
C VAL A 151 -0.72 -11.80 5.94
N VAL A 152 -1.34 -10.74 6.48
CA VAL A 152 -1.10 -9.35 6.04
C VAL A 152 0.37 -8.98 6.23
N ARG A 153 0.97 -9.36 7.37
CA ARG A 153 2.40 -9.22 7.61
C ARG A 153 3.17 -9.99 6.56
N LYS A 154 2.96 -11.31 6.41
CA LYS A 154 3.68 -12.16 5.45
C LYS A 154 3.62 -11.64 4.01
N MET A 155 2.44 -11.21 3.57
CA MET A 155 2.15 -10.85 2.18
C MET A 155 2.36 -9.37 1.84
N GLY A 156 2.51 -8.48 2.83
CA GLY A 156 2.74 -7.06 2.59
C GLY A 156 4.11 -6.69 1.99
N GLY A 157 4.99 -7.66 1.74
CA GLY A 157 6.35 -7.37 1.25
C GLY A 157 7.21 -6.62 2.27
N HIS A 158 8.48 -6.39 1.91
CA HIS A 158 9.42 -5.69 2.80
C HIS A 158 9.15 -4.19 2.89
N ARG A 159 8.84 -3.55 1.75
CA ARG A 159 8.61 -2.10 1.65
C ARG A 159 7.40 -1.64 2.46
N THR A 160 6.22 -2.23 2.26
CA THR A 160 5.00 -1.85 3.00
C THR A 160 5.08 -2.20 4.49
N ARG A 161 5.87 -3.21 4.89
CA ARG A 161 6.17 -3.46 6.31
C ARG A 161 6.97 -2.32 6.90
N GLN A 162 8.07 -1.94 6.25
CA GLN A 162 8.94 -0.87 6.71
C GLN A 162 8.18 0.45 6.84
N GLN A 163 7.38 0.82 5.84
CA GLN A 163 6.51 2.00 5.87
C GLN A 163 5.57 1.99 7.07
N TYR A 164 4.91 0.85 7.32
CA TYR A 164 3.98 0.71 8.43
C TYR A 164 4.70 0.81 9.78
N ASP A 165 5.85 0.13 9.93
CA ASP A 165 6.59 0.11 11.18
C ASP A 165 7.18 1.50 11.48
N GLN A 166 7.65 2.22 10.46
CA GLN A 166 8.11 3.62 10.57
C GLN A 166 6.98 4.56 10.98
N GLN A 167 5.85 4.52 10.27
CA GLN A 167 4.72 5.40 10.58
C GLN A 167 4.12 5.10 11.96
N ARG A 168 4.03 3.82 12.35
CA ARG A 168 3.58 3.43 13.69
C ARG A 168 4.50 3.98 14.78
N ALA A 169 5.82 3.92 14.59
CA ALA A 169 6.78 4.48 15.53
C ALA A 169 6.68 6.01 15.67
N VAL A 170 6.20 6.71 14.65
CA VAL A 170 5.90 8.15 14.71
C VAL A 170 4.58 8.41 15.46
N LEU A 171 3.57 7.56 15.27
CA LEU A 171 2.26 7.70 15.94
C LEU A 171 2.28 7.29 17.43
N ASP A 172 3.20 6.41 17.83
CA ASP A 172 3.36 5.95 19.21
C ASP A 172 4.19 6.96 20.07
N ARG A 173 4.73 8.03 19.49
CA ARG A 173 5.45 9.11 20.18
C ARG A 173 4.52 10.22 20.64
#